data_AF-A0A972QVF2-F1
#
_entry.id   AF-A0A972QVF2-F1
#
_cell.length_a   1.000
_cell.length_b   1.000
_cell.length_c   1.000
_cell.angle_alpha   90.00
_cell.angle_beta   90.00
_cell.angle_gamma   90.00
#
_symmetry.space_group_name_H-M   'P 1'
#
loop_
_entity.id
_entity.type
_entity.pdbx_description
1 polymer ?
#
loop_
_entity_poly.entity_id
_entity_poly.type
_entity_poly.pdbx_seq_one_letter_code
_entity_poly.pdbx_strand_id
1 'polypeptide(L)'
;MDALNISGNDVAALLKAFQFAPGEAGWIDIECELKNNNLGILTATRCPALEIFEATNETVRQKHACEDICIPGMRITGELFNPKMTCRALKLPPRTGPDDIACQWEFEIPEA
;
A
#
# COMPACT_ATOMS: atom_id res chain seq x y z
N MET A 1 -17.62 -5.82 -5.14
CA MET A 1 -17.28 -5.68 -3.71
C MET A 1 -18.54 -5.79 -2.83
N ASP A 2 -19.61 -6.34 -3.40
CA ASP A 2 -20.98 -6.12 -2.95
C ASP A 2 -21.28 -6.82 -1.63
N ALA A 3 -20.63 -7.96 -1.37
CA ALA A 3 -20.70 -8.67 -0.09
C ALA A 3 -20.16 -7.84 1.09
N LEU A 4 -19.22 -6.92 0.83
CA LEU A 4 -18.65 -6.01 1.82
C LEU A 4 -19.32 -4.63 1.79
N ASN A 5 -20.31 -4.43 0.92
CA ASN A 5 -20.97 -3.15 0.68
C ASN A 5 -19.98 -2.00 0.37
N ILE A 6 -18.89 -2.30 -0.34
CA ILE A 6 -17.95 -1.28 -0.83
C ILE A 6 -18.32 -0.97 -2.29
N SER A 7 -18.55 0.31 -2.57
CA SER A 7 -18.93 0.82 -3.88
C SER A 7 -18.21 2.15 -4.15
N GLY A 8 -18.15 2.54 -5.42
CA GLY A 8 -17.41 3.71 -5.86
C GLY A 8 -16.08 3.35 -6.54
N ASN A 9 -15.44 4.37 -7.09
CA ASN A 9 -14.15 4.31 -7.77
C ASN A 9 -13.22 5.43 -7.29
N ASP A 10 -13.42 5.91 -6.07
CA ASP A 10 -12.61 6.94 -5.44
C ASP A 10 -11.56 6.32 -4.49
N VAL A 11 -10.71 7.15 -3.90
CA VAL A 11 -9.68 6.67 -2.96
C VAL A 11 -10.31 6.13 -1.68
N ALA A 12 -11.46 6.68 -1.26
CA ALA A 12 -12.20 6.16 -0.11
C ALA A 12 -12.65 4.70 -0.33
N ALA A 13 -13.13 4.36 -1.52
CA ALA A 13 -13.49 2.99 -1.88
C ALA A 13 -12.26 2.06 -1.89
N LEU A 14 -11.13 2.51 -2.43
CA LEU A 14 -9.89 1.73 -2.45
C LEU A 14 -9.36 1.47 -1.02
N LEU A 15 -9.26 2.50 -0.18
CA LEU A 15 -8.76 2.33 1.20
C LEU A 15 -9.66 1.41 2.05
N LYS A 16 -10.97 1.40 1.78
CA LYS A 16 -11.88 0.41 2.40
C LYS A 16 -11.60 -1.00 1.90
N ALA A 17 -11.32 -1.17 0.61
CA ALA A 17 -11.01 -2.49 0.05
C ALA A 17 -9.73 -3.08 0.64
N PHE A 18 -8.68 -2.26 0.82
CA PHE A 18 -7.43 -2.71 1.44
C PHE A 18 -7.62 -3.29 2.84
N GLN A 19 -8.59 -2.79 3.62
CA GLN A 19 -8.89 -3.31 4.96
C GLN A 19 -9.42 -4.76 4.97
N PHE A 20 -9.75 -5.32 3.80
CA PHE A 20 -10.20 -6.71 3.64
C PHE A 20 -9.38 -7.50 2.63
N ALA A 21 -8.43 -6.87 1.96
CA ALA A 21 -7.59 -7.54 0.98
C ALA A 21 -6.63 -8.49 1.70
N PRO A 22 -6.59 -9.79 1.37
CA PRO A 22 -5.75 -10.74 2.11
C PRO A 22 -4.26 -10.39 2.10
N GLY A 23 -3.78 -9.75 1.03
CA GLY A 23 -2.38 -9.31 0.93
C GLY A 23 -2.05 -8.19 1.91
N GLU A 24 -2.95 -7.22 2.07
CA GLU A 24 -2.71 -6.01 2.85
C GLU A 24 -3.23 -6.09 4.28
N ALA A 25 -4.40 -6.70 4.54
CA ALA A 25 -5.00 -6.81 5.87
C ALA A 25 -4.97 -8.23 6.45
N GLY A 26 -4.52 -9.23 5.67
CA GLY A 26 -4.38 -10.61 6.12
C GLY A 26 -2.94 -11.04 6.42
N TRP A 27 -1.95 -10.34 5.85
CA TRP A 27 -0.53 -10.68 5.95
C TRP A 27 0.34 -9.52 6.44
N ILE A 28 -0.04 -8.28 6.14
CA ILE A 28 0.65 -7.05 6.52
C ILE A 28 -0.21 -6.35 7.57
N ASP A 29 0.40 -5.64 8.52
CA ASP A 29 -0.34 -4.73 9.39
C ASP A 29 -0.39 -3.36 8.71
N ILE A 30 -1.60 -2.87 8.45
CA ILE A 30 -1.83 -1.61 7.73
C ILE A 30 -2.66 -0.62 8.52
N GLU A 31 -2.40 0.66 8.28
CA GLU A 31 -3.23 1.78 8.69
C GLU A 31 -3.63 2.59 7.46
N CYS A 32 -4.92 2.91 7.33
CA CYS A 32 -5.45 3.73 6.25
C CYS A 32 -5.89 5.08 6.79
N GLU A 33 -5.37 6.17 6.23
CA GLU A 33 -5.78 7.53 6.54
C GLU A 33 -6.45 8.17 5.32
N LEU A 34 -7.74 8.49 5.43
CA LEU A 34 -8.47 9.21 4.39
C LEU A 34 -8.36 10.72 4.62
N LYS A 35 -7.72 11.44 3.69
CA LYS A 35 -7.64 12.92 3.74
C LYS A 35 -8.90 13.55 3.15
N ASN A 36 -9.34 13.02 2.00
CA ASN A 36 -10.62 13.30 1.36
C ASN A 36 -10.98 12.14 0.41
N ASN A 37 -12.12 12.18 -0.27
CA ASN A 37 -12.55 11.06 -1.12
C ASN A 37 -11.56 10.70 -2.24
N ASN A 38 -10.73 11.64 -2.69
CA ASN A 38 -9.78 11.48 -3.79
C ASN A 38 -8.32 11.47 -3.32
N LEU A 39 -8.04 11.52 -2.02
CA LEU A 39 -6.68 11.52 -1.47
C LEU A 39 -6.62 10.74 -0.16
N GLY A 40 -5.67 9.82 -0.07
CA GLY A 40 -5.49 9.00 1.13
C GLY A 40 -4.13 8.32 1.20
N ILE A 41 -3.79 7.89 2.40
CA ILE A 41 -2.50 7.27 2.74
C ILE A 41 -2.75 5.86 3.23
N LEU A 42 -1.96 4.91 2.74
CA LEU A 42 -1.82 3.57 3.31
C LEU A 42 -0.42 3.44 3.91
N THR A 43 -0.36 3.11 5.18
CA THR A 43 0.88 2.86 5.92
C THR A 43 0.95 1.39 6.28
N ALA A 44 1.99 0.68 5.83
CA ALA A 44 2.29 -0.66 6.33
C ALA A 44 3.18 -0.54 7.56
N THR A 45 2.61 -0.72 8.75
CA THR A 45 3.33 -0.63 10.03
C THR A 45 4.19 -1.86 10.27
N ARG A 46 3.77 -3.04 9.77
CA ARG A 46 4.55 -4.27 9.82
C ARG A 46 4.40 -5.09 8.54
N CYS A 47 5.52 -5.57 7.99
CA CYS A 47 5.54 -6.44 6.83
C CYS A 47 6.41 -7.67 7.10
N PRO A 48 5.84 -8.88 7.25
CA PRO A 48 6.63 -10.09 7.54
C PRO A 48 7.67 -10.42 6.46
N ALA A 49 7.39 -10.10 5.19
CA ALA A 49 8.36 -10.31 4.12
C ALA A 49 9.62 -9.43 4.32
N LEU A 50 9.44 -8.17 4.70
CA LEU A 50 10.55 -7.28 5.02
C LEU A 50 11.35 -7.78 6.23
N GLU A 51 10.67 -8.22 7.29
CA GLU A 51 11.33 -8.79 8.47
C GLU A 51 12.23 -9.98 8.11
N ILE A 52 11.77 -10.86 7.21
CA ILE A 52 12.56 -11.99 6.73
C ILE A 52 13.80 -11.50 5.96
N PHE A 53 13.64 -10.52 5.07
CA PHE A 53 14.78 -10.00 4.30
C PHE A 53 15.82 -9.33 5.19
N GLU A 54 15.38 -8.54 6.17
CA GLU A 54 16.28 -7.90 7.14
C GLU A 54 16.97 -8.94 8.03
N ALA A 55 16.25 -9.95 8.53
CA ALA A 55 16.83 -11.01 9.35
C ALA A 55 17.87 -11.86 8.61
N THR A 56 17.79 -11.92 7.28
CA THR A 56 18.70 -12.70 6.42
C THR A 56 19.70 -11.84 5.65
N ASN A 57 19.69 -10.52 5.82
CA ASN A 57 20.49 -9.55 5.06
C ASN A 57 20.32 -9.68 3.52
N GLU A 58 19.15 -10.08 3.06
CA GLU A 58 18.81 -10.32 1.64
C GLU A 58 18.40 -9.02 0.92
N THR A 59 19.30 -8.04 0.86
CA THR A 59 19.01 -6.70 0.33
C THR A 59 18.62 -6.67 -1.15
N VAL A 60 19.14 -7.60 -1.96
CA VAL A 60 18.78 -7.72 -3.39
C VAL A 60 17.32 -8.17 -3.54
N ARG A 61 16.90 -9.17 -2.77
CA ARG A 61 15.51 -9.65 -2.79
C ARG A 61 14.56 -8.63 -2.20
N GLN A 62 14.96 -7.94 -1.14
CA GLN A 62 14.21 -6.83 -0.59
C GLN A 62 13.95 -5.76 -1.66
N LYS A 63 14.99 -5.30 -2.36
CA LYS A 63 14.85 -4.32 -3.43
C LYS A 63 13.92 -4.82 -4.53
N HIS A 64 14.10 -6.06 -4.97
CA HIS A 64 13.23 -6.63 -5.98
C HIS A 64 11.75 -6.67 -5.54
N ALA A 65 11.48 -7.09 -4.31
CA ALA A 65 10.12 -7.12 -3.78
C ALA A 65 9.54 -5.71 -3.58
N CYS A 66 10.24 -4.84 -2.86
CA CYS A 66 9.72 -3.56 -2.42
C CYS A 66 9.74 -2.46 -3.50
N GLU A 67 10.70 -2.50 -4.42
CA GLU A 67 10.82 -1.53 -5.51
C GLU A 67 10.27 -2.11 -6.82
N ASP A 68 10.82 -3.22 -7.31
CA ASP A 68 10.49 -3.73 -8.66
C ASP A 68 9.10 -4.36 -8.76
N ILE A 69 8.53 -4.86 -7.64
CA ILE A 69 7.21 -5.49 -7.59
C ILE A 69 6.17 -4.59 -6.94
N CYS A 70 6.41 -4.10 -5.71
CA CYS A 70 5.40 -3.34 -4.98
C CYS A 70 5.08 -1.99 -5.62
N ILE A 71 6.05 -1.26 -6.17
CA ILE A 71 5.77 0.03 -6.83
C ILE A 71 4.79 -0.15 -8.00
N PRO A 72 5.07 -1.01 -9.01
CA PRO A 72 4.11 -1.22 -10.09
C PRO A 72 2.83 -1.88 -9.59
N GLY A 73 2.90 -2.81 -8.63
CA GLY A 73 1.73 -3.48 -8.08
C GLY A 73 0.73 -2.51 -7.43
N MET A 74 1.21 -1.63 -6.56
CA MET A 74 0.37 -0.62 -5.89
C MET A 74 -0.24 0.36 -6.89
N ARG A 75 0.54 0.76 -7.91
CA ARG A 75 0.03 1.59 -9.01
C ARG A 75 -1.09 0.89 -9.79
N ILE A 76 -0.87 -0.35 -10.22
CA ILE A 76 -1.85 -1.14 -10.96
C ILE A 76 -3.13 -1.32 -10.13
N THR A 77 -3.01 -1.57 -8.82
CA THR A 77 -4.16 -1.67 -7.92
C THR A 77 -5.02 -0.40 -7.94
N GLY A 78 -4.40 0.79 -7.87
CA GLY A 78 -5.12 2.05 -8.01
C GLY A 78 -5.80 2.20 -9.37
N GLU A 79 -5.07 1.93 -10.46
CA GLU A 79 -5.57 2.02 -11.84
C GLU A 79 -6.76 1.09 -12.10
N LEU A 80 -6.77 -0.10 -11.48
CA LEU A 80 -7.88 -1.07 -11.58
C LEU A 80 -9.15 -0.58 -10.87
N PHE A 81 -9.03 0.21 -9.81
CA PHE A 81 -10.18 0.88 -9.19
C PHE A 81 -10.65 2.07 -10.02
N ASN A 82 -9.71 2.88 -10.48
CA ASN A 82 -9.98 4.06 -11.29
C ASN A 82 -8.78 4.36 -12.18
N PRO A 83 -8.94 4.39 -13.52
CA PRO A 83 -7.84 4.65 -14.46
C PRO A 83 -7.13 5.99 -14.28
N LYS A 84 -7.73 6.94 -13.55
CA LYS A 84 -7.12 8.24 -13.23
C LYS A 84 -6.36 8.25 -11.90
N MET A 85 -6.52 7.22 -11.07
CA MET A 85 -5.87 7.17 -9.77
C MET A 85 -4.39 6.92 -9.95
N THR A 86 -3.59 7.72 -9.25
CA THR A 86 -2.14 7.57 -9.18
C THR A 86 -1.76 7.06 -7.79
N CYS A 87 -0.61 6.40 -7.71
CA CYS A 87 -0.02 5.95 -6.46
C CYS A 87 1.45 6.30 -6.45
N ARG A 88 1.95 6.85 -5.33
CA ARG A 88 3.39 7.05 -5.10
C ARG A 88 3.82 6.48 -3.75
N ALA A 89 5.03 5.92 -3.71
CA ALA A 89 5.67 5.58 -2.45
C ALA A 89 6.14 6.86 -1.76
N LEU A 90 5.71 7.08 -0.52
CA LEU A 90 6.25 8.11 0.37
C LEU A 90 7.44 7.57 1.17
N LYS A 91 7.43 6.27 1.44
CA LYS A 91 8.53 5.56 2.11
C LYS A 91 8.60 4.12 1.64
N LEU A 92 9.83 3.65 1.43
CA LEU A 92 10.18 2.25 1.23
C LEU A 92 11.30 1.88 2.21
N PRO A 93 11.57 0.57 2.42
CA PRO A 93 12.75 0.13 3.14
C PRO A 93 14.06 0.66 2.54
N PRO A 94 15.16 0.75 3.30
CA PRO A 94 15.35 0.12 4.63
C PRO A 94 14.67 0.87 5.78
N ARG A 95 14.34 0.14 6.85
CA ARG A 95 13.92 0.74 8.13
C ARG A 95 15.10 1.37 8.85
N THR A 96 14.84 2.47 9.55
CA THR A 96 15.81 3.18 10.39
C THR A 96 15.91 2.59 11.81
N GLY A 97 14.93 1.79 12.22
CA GLY A 97 14.87 1.14 13.52
C GLY A 97 13.68 0.18 13.63
N PRO A 98 13.54 -0.55 14.75
CA PRO A 98 12.49 -1.55 14.94
C PRO A 98 11.07 -0.95 14.99
N ASP A 99 10.93 0.29 15.47
CA ASP A 99 9.65 1.00 15.54
C ASP A 99 9.31 1.75 14.24
N ASP A 100 10.16 1.64 13.23
CA ASP A 100 9.96 2.29 11.94
C ASP A 100 8.98 1.49 11.08
N ILE A 101 8.14 2.21 10.34
CA ILE A 101 7.16 1.60 9.43
C ILE A 101 7.87 0.91 8.24
N ALA A 102 7.24 -0.11 7.67
CA ALA A 102 7.79 -0.85 6.54
C ALA A 102 7.74 -0.02 5.24
N CYS A 103 6.58 0.52 4.91
CA CYS A 103 6.40 1.39 3.75
C CYS A 103 5.15 2.27 3.90
N GLN A 104 5.09 3.34 3.09
CA GLN A 104 3.95 4.24 3.06
C GLN A 104 3.66 4.67 1.63
N TRP A 105 2.37 4.75 1.31
CA TRP A 105 1.85 4.97 -0.04
C TRP A 105 0.77 6.04 -0.01
N GLU A 106 0.82 6.95 -0.98
CA GLU A 106 -0.25 7.91 -1.22
C GLU A 106 -0.99 7.53 -2.49
N PHE A 107 -2.32 7.49 -2.39
CA PHE A 107 -3.23 7.34 -3.51
C PHE A 107 -3.98 8.64 -3.74
N GLU A 108 -4.02 9.08 -4.99
CA GLU A 108 -4.64 10.34 -5.37
C GLU A 108 -5.38 10.22 -6.72
N ILE A 109 -6.54 10.85 -6.83
CA ILE A 109 -7.18 11.16 -8.12
C ILE A 109 -7.00 12.66 -8.36
N PRO A 110 -6.15 13.08 -9.32
CA PRO A 110 -5.90 14.48 -9.61
C PRO A 110 -7.18 15.23 -10.00
N GLU A 111 -7.30 16.48 -9.56
CA GLU A 111 -8.31 17.40 -10.10
C GLU A 111 -8.04 17.64 -11.59
N ALA A 112 -9.12 17.75 -12.38
CA ALA A 112 -9.07 17.85 -13.83
C ALA A 112 -8.69 19.24 -14.34
#